data_AF-A0A034W8F0-F1
#
_entry.id   AF-A0A034W8F0-F1
#
_cell.length_a   1.000
_cell.length_b   1.000
_cell.length_c   1.000
_cell.angle_alpha   90.00
_cell.angle_beta   90.00
_cell.angle_gamma   90.00
#
_symmetry.space_group_name_H-M   'P 1'
#
loop_
_entity.id
_entity.type
_entity.pdbx_description
1 polymer ?
#
loop_
_entity_poly.entity_id
_entity_poly.type
_entity_poly.pdbx_seq_one_letter_code
_entity_poly.pdbx_strand_id
1 'polypeptide(L)'
;FRSLSLLRNCIDIEKRVKKELIEQGILDLNDFPNNDEDEIHAEIKRLIAELSAIAEYNGAALKRLHESAAEEIKRLEIKRKLDTVDQEILEAYKRTMQNKAKRKPLSFEEQQEIHRLTAEQKALSDQLERLQANCFLYE
;
A
#
# COMPACT_ATOMS: atom_id res chain seq x y z
N PHE A 1 -23.31 1.47 27.14
CA PHE A 1 -24.62 0.79 27.32
C PHE A 1 -25.74 1.67 27.89
N ARG A 2 -25.53 2.58 28.86
CA ARG A 2 -26.60 3.48 29.39
C ARG A 2 -27.25 4.45 28.39
N SER A 3 -26.51 4.86 27.35
CA SER A 3 -27.01 5.81 26.33
C SER A 3 -28.10 5.21 25.43
N LEU A 4 -28.01 3.91 25.09
CA LEU A 4 -29.00 3.22 24.27
C LEU A 4 -30.34 3.01 25.00
N SER A 5 -30.29 2.76 26.32
CA SER A 5 -31.51 2.65 27.15
C SER A 5 -32.24 3.99 27.31
N LEU A 6 -31.50 5.11 27.37
CA LEU A 6 -32.09 6.45 27.44
C LEU A 6 -32.77 6.84 26.11
N LEU A 7 -32.13 6.53 24.98
CA LEU A 7 -32.71 6.71 23.63
C LEU A 7 -34.00 5.91 23.46
N ARG A 8 -34.00 4.63 23.88
CA ARG A 8 -35.20 3.80 23.84
C ARG A 8 -36.35 4.37 24.67
N ASN A 9 -36.06 4.81 25.89
CA ASN A 9 -37.07 5.45 26.76
C ASN A 9 -37.61 6.75 26.13
N CYS A 10 -36.77 7.52 25.45
CA CYS A 10 -37.19 8.77 24.80
C CYS A 10 -38.13 8.50 23.60
N ILE A 11 -37.82 7.49 22.78
CA ILE A 11 -38.67 7.05 21.67
C ILE A 11 -40.03 6.56 22.17
N ASP A 12 -40.04 5.81 23.29
CA ASP A 12 -41.28 5.32 23.89
C ASP A 12 -42.14 6.44 24.49
N ILE A 13 -41.52 7.48 25.05
CA ILE A 13 -42.21 8.68 25.54
C ILE A 13 -42.81 9.48 24.37
N GLU A 14 -42.03 9.72 23.32
CA GLU A 14 -42.49 10.46 22.13
C GLU A 14 -43.71 9.80 21.49
N LYS A 15 -43.69 8.47 21.35
CA LYS A 15 -44.84 7.70 20.85
C LYS A 15 -46.09 7.86 21.73
N ARG A 16 -45.92 7.86 23.05
CA ARG A 16 -47.03 8.03 24.00
C ARG A 16 -47.60 9.44 23.95
N VAL A 17 -46.75 10.46 23.94
CA VAL A 17 -47.16 11.87 23.83
C VAL A 17 -47.91 12.10 22.52
N LYS A 18 -47.39 11.58 21.40
CA LYS A 18 -48.07 11.68 20.09
C LYS A 18 -49.47 11.06 20.13
N LYS A 19 -49.62 9.87 20.74
CA LYS A 19 -50.91 9.19 20.90
C LYS A 19 -51.90 10.02 21.72
N GLU A 20 -51.47 10.56 22.86
CA GLU A 20 -52.33 11.38 23.72
C GLU A 20 -52.77 12.69 23.05
N LEU A 21 -51.88 13.35 22.29
CA LEU A 21 -52.19 14.57 21.55
C LEU A 21 -53.19 14.34 20.41
N ILE A 22 -53.11 13.19 19.73
CA ILE A 22 -54.10 12.76 18.71
C ILE A 22 -55.44 12.45 19.37
N GLU A 23 -55.46 11.72 20.49
CA GLU A 23 -56.68 11.38 21.23
C GLU A 23 -57.42 12.62 21.75
N GLN A 24 -56.70 13.69 22.07
CA GLN A 24 -57.28 14.98 22.47
C GLN A 24 -57.73 15.84 21.29
N GLY A 25 -57.55 15.38 20.06
CA GLY A 25 -57.90 16.12 18.84
C GLY A 25 -57.04 17.36 18.60
N ILE A 26 -55.86 17.44 19.23
CA ILE A 26 -54.90 18.53 19.05
C ILE A 26 -54.09 18.33 17.77
N LEU A 27 -53.85 17.07 17.39
CA LEU A 27 -53.17 16.69 16.16
C LEU A 27 -54.06 15.76 15.33
N ASP A 28 -54.05 15.91 14.01
CA ASP A 28 -54.76 15.00 13.10
C ASP A 28 -53.85 13.82 12.72
N LEU A 29 -54.44 12.63 12.57
CA LEU A 29 -53.72 11.46 12.06
C LEU A 29 -53.22 11.68 10.63
N ASN A 30 -53.94 12.51 9.87
CA ASN A 30 -53.59 12.87 8.50
C ASN A 30 -52.39 13.83 8.41
N ASP A 31 -52.04 14.52 9.50
CA ASP A 31 -50.86 15.39 9.58
C ASP A 31 -49.56 14.58 9.67
N PHE A 32 -49.67 13.29 10.00
CA PHE A 32 -48.55 12.36 10.06
C PHE A 32 -48.72 11.30 8.98
N PRO A 33 -48.36 11.59 7.72
CA PRO A 33 -48.22 10.52 6.75
C PRO A 33 -47.29 9.46 7.33
N ASN A 34 -47.70 8.19 7.28
CA ASN A 34 -46.85 7.04 7.57
C ASN A 34 -45.76 6.99 6.48
N ASN A 35 -44.83 7.94 6.52
CA ASN A 35 -43.62 7.88 5.72
C ASN A 35 -42.68 6.95 6.48
N ASP A 36 -42.97 5.65 6.38
CA ASP A 36 -42.13 4.58 6.91
C ASP A 36 -40.77 4.50 6.18
N GLU A 37 -40.62 5.24 5.08
CA GLU A 37 -39.35 5.52 4.44
C GLU A 37 -38.77 6.84 4.98
N ASP A 38 -37.99 6.74 6.05
CA ASP A 38 -37.08 7.81 6.46
C ASP A 38 -36.00 7.96 5.37
N GLU A 39 -36.29 8.79 4.37
CA GLU A 39 -35.41 9.10 3.23
C GLU A 39 -34.02 9.55 3.70
N ILE A 40 -33.97 10.28 4.82
CA ILE A 40 -32.72 10.72 5.44
C ILE A 40 -31.95 9.51 5.96
N HIS A 41 -32.62 8.58 6.64
CA HIS A 41 -31.99 7.35 7.11
C HIS A 41 -31.54 6.43 5.96
N ALA A 42 -32.31 6.34 4.88
CA ALA A 42 -31.93 5.60 3.68
C ALA A 42 -30.68 6.20 3.02
N GLU A 43 -30.62 7.52 2.90
CA GLU A 43 -29.46 8.22 2.35
C GLU A 43 -28.22 8.09 3.25
N ILE A 44 -28.39 8.16 4.58
CA ILE A 44 -27.31 7.87 5.54
C ILE A 44 -26.76 6.46 5.32
N LYS A 45 -27.62 5.45 5.18
CA LYS A 45 -27.18 4.07 4.91
C LYS A 45 -26.42 3.96 3.58
N ARG A 46 -26.90 4.64 2.53
CA ARG A 46 -26.24 4.69 1.22
C ARG A 46 -24.84 5.29 1.33
N LEU A 47 -24.72 6.43 1.99
CA LEU A 47 -23.44 7.11 2.20
C LEU A 47 -22.47 6.27 3.05
N ILE A 48 -22.95 5.57 4.07
CA ILE A 48 -22.12 4.66 4.88
C ILE A 48 -21.56 3.52 4.01
N ALA A 49 -22.39 2.93 3.15
CA ALA A 49 -21.96 1.86 2.25
C ALA A 49 -20.91 2.36 1.24
N GLU A 50 -21.12 3.54 0.67
CA GLU A 50 -20.18 4.18 -0.26
C GLU A 50 -18.84 4.49 0.43
N LEU A 51 -18.87 5.11 1.62
CA LEU A 51 -17.67 5.39 2.41
C LEU A 51 -16.90 4.11 2.78
N SER A 52 -17.62 3.03 3.11
CA SER A 52 -17.01 1.74 3.44
C SER A 52 -16.30 1.13 2.22
N ALA A 53 -16.93 1.17 1.04
CA ALA A 53 -16.33 0.70 -0.20
C ALA A 53 -15.08 1.52 -0.57
N ILE A 54 -15.13 2.85 -0.42
CA ILE A 54 -13.97 3.73 -0.64
C ILE A 54 -12.84 3.42 0.35
N ALA A 55 -13.17 3.22 1.63
CA ALA A 55 -12.19 2.89 2.66
C ALA A 55 -11.48 1.55 2.38
N GLU A 56 -12.24 0.53 1.97
CA GLU A 56 -11.70 -0.78 1.58
C GLU A 56 -10.78 -0.67 0.37
N TYR A 57 -11.23 0.04 -0.68
CA TYR A 57 -10.42 0.28 -1.88
C TYR A 57 -9.12 1.01 -1.54
N ASN A 58 -9.19 2.08 -0.75
CA ASN A 58 -8.03 2.86 -0.34
C ASN A 58 -7.06 2.02 0.49
N GLY A 59 -7.58 1.18 1.40
CA GLY A 59 -6.76 0.25 2.18
C GLY A 59 -6.01 -0.75 1.29
N ALA A 60 -6.68 -1.34 0.31
CA ALA A 60 -6.06 -2.25 -0.65
C ALA A 60 -5.03 -1.53 -1.54
N ALA A 61 -5.33 -0.33 -2.01
CA ALA A 61 -4.43 0.48 -2.83
C ALA A 61 -3.16 0.88 -2.06
N LEU A 62 -3.31 1.31 -0.79
CA LEU A 62 -2.18 1.63 0.09
C LEU A 62 -1.27 0.42 0.32
N LYS A 63 -1.87 -0.76 0.55
CA LYS A 63 -1.11 -2.01 0.71
C LYS A 63 -0.28 -2.33 -0.54
N ARG A 64 -0.89 -2.29 -1.73
CA ARG A 64 -0.20 -2.52 -3.00
C ARG A 64 0.94 -1.51 -3.22
N LEU A 65 0.67 -0.23 -2.95
CA LEU A 65 1.67 0.84 -3.08
C LEU A 65 2.86 0.60 -2.14
N HIS A 66 2.59 0.22 -0.88
CA HIS A 66 3.64 -0.08 0.08
C HIS A 66 4.49 -1.29 -0.36
N GLU A 67 3.86 -2.36 -0.83
CA GLU A 67 4.55 -3.55 -1.35
C GLU A 67 5.44 -3.19 -2.55
N SER A 68 4.91 -2.45 -3.53
CA SER A 68 5.66 -1.99 -4.69
C SER A 68 6.83 -1.07 -4.31
N ALA A 69 6.62 -0.13 -3.38
CA ALA A 69 7.69 0.74 -2.90
C ALA A 69 8.80 -0.06 -2.18
N ALA A 70 8.43 -1.07 -1.38
CA ALA A 70 9.40 -1.91 -0.68
C ALA A 70 10.23 -2.76 -1.65
N GLU A 71 9.64 -3.27 -2.72
CA GLU A 71 10.36 -3.97 -3.79
C GLU A 71 11.29 -3.04 -4.57
N GLU A 72 10.83 -1.83 -4.88
CA GLU A 72 11.63 -0.84 -5.58
C GLU A 72 12.85 -0.40 -4.76
N ILE A 73 12.71 -0.26 -3.44
CA ILE A 73 13.85 0.01 -2.53
C ILE A 73 14.89 -1.11 -2.63
N LYS A 74 14.48 -2.38 -2.54
CA LYS A 74 15.39 -3.54 -2.69
C LYS A 74 16.11 -3.53 -4.03
N ARG A 75 15.39 -3.19 -5.11
CA ARG A 75 15.94 -3.08 -6.46
C ARG A 75 17.01 -1.99 -6.54
N LEU A 76 16.74 -0.81 -5.96
CA LEU A 76 17.69 0.30 -5.93
C LEU A 76 18.93 -0.03 -5.09
N GLU A 77 18.80 -0.77 -3.99
CA GLU A 77 19.94 -1.22 -3.20
C GLU A 77 20.89 -2.13 -4.00
N ILE A 78 20.33 -3.08 -4.75
CA ILE A 78 21.13 -3.96 -5.62
C ILE A 78 21.81 -3.16 -6.73
N LYS A 79 21.10 -2.21 -7.36
CA LYS A 79 21.70 -1.32 -8.35
C LYS A 79 22.89 -0.54 -7.80
N ARG A 80 22.77 0.06 -6.60
CA ARG A 80 23.87 0.79 -5.96
C ARG A 80 25.08 -0.11 -5.68
N LYS A 81 24.84 -1.35 -5.26
CA LYS A 81 25.92 -2.35 -5.09
C LYS A 81 26.57 -2.68 -6.44
N LEU A 82 25.76 -2.88 -7.48
CA LEU A 82 26.26 -3.15 -8.83
C LEU A 82 27.12 -2.00 -9.35
N ASP A 83 26.68 -0.74 -9.18
CA ASP A 83 27.45 0.44 -9.57
C ASP A 83 28.82 0.49 -8.87
N THR A 84 28.86 0.08 -7.60
CA THR A 84 30.11 0.03 -6.82
C THR A 84 31.05 -1.05 -7.36
N VAL A 85 30.53 -2.27 -7.61
CA VAL A 85 31.32 -3.38 -8.15
C VAL A 85 31.80 -3.08 -9.57
N ASP A 86 30.96 -2.47 -10.42
CA ASP A 86 31.33 -2.05 -11.77
C ASP A 86 32.46 -1.02 -11.74
N GLN A 87 32.42 -0.07 -10.81
CA GLN A 87 33.51 0.87 -10.60
C GLN A 87 34.80 0.18 -10.16
N GLU A 88 34.73 -0.78 -9.24
CA GLU A 88 35.89 -1.60 -8.83
C GLU A 88 36.47 -2.41 -10.01
N ILE A 89 35.62 -2.98 -10.87
CA ILE A 89 36.03 -3.70 -12.08
C ILE A 89 36.77 -2.76 -13.04
N LEU A 90 36.26 -1.54 -13.26
CA LEU A 90 36.91 -0.56 -14.13
C LEU A 90 38.29 -0.17 -13.59
N GLU A 91 38.45 -0.07 -12.27
CA GLU A 91 39.75 0.21 -11.64
C GLU A 91 40.71 -0.96 -11.76
N ALA A 92 40.25 -2.19 -11.50
CA ALA A 92 41.04 -3.41 -11.69
C ALA A 92 41.48 -3.57 -13.16
N TYR A 93 40.59 -3.24 -14.11
CA TYR A 93 40.90 -3.23 -15.54
C TYR A 93 41.98 -2.19 -15.88
N LYS A 94 41.87 -0.97 -15.36
CA LYS A 94 42.90 0.08 -15.53
C LYS A 94 44.27 -0.39 -15.00
N ARG A 95 44.32 -0.99 -13.81
CA ARG A 95 45.57 -1.56 -13.24
C ARG A 95 46.13 -2.66 -14.13
N THR A 96 45.27 -3.56 -14.60
CA THR A 96 45.64 -4.66 -15.51
C THR A 96 46.25 -4.12 -16.81
N MET A 97 45.67 -3.09 -17.41
CA MET A 97 46.20 -2.45 -18.62
C MET A 97 47.57 -1.80 -18.37
N GLN A 98 47.78 -1.17 -17.22
CA GLN A 98 49.07 -0.60 -16.85
C GLN A 98 50.14 -1.68 -16.66
N ASN A 99 49.81 -2.82 -16.02
CA ASN A 99 50.72 -3.96 -15.87
C ASN A 99 51.07 -4.56 -17.23
N LYS A 100 50.06 -4.73 -18.10
CA LYS A 100 50.25 -5.20 -19.48
C LYS A 100 51.17 -4.29 -20.29
N ALA A 101 51.00 -2.97 -20.18
CA ALA A 101 51.89 -1.99 -20.84
C ALA A 101 53.34 -2.11 -20.36
N LYS A 102 53.54 -2.41 -19.07
CA LYS A 102 54.86 -2.67 -18.47
C LYS A 102 55.38 -4.10 -18.72
N ARG A 103 54.67 -4.92 -19.49
CA ARG A 103 54.93 -6.36 -19.70
C ARG A 103 55.06 -7.15 -18.39
N LYS A 104 54.41 -6.68 -17.33
CA LYS A 104 54.35 -7.36 -16.03
C LYS A 104 53.14 -8.31 -16.03
N PRO A 105 53.32 -9.59 -15.67
CA PRO A 105 52.20 -10.50 -15.47
C PRO A 105 51.38 -10.05 -14.26
N LEU A 106 50.09 -10.41 -14.25
CA LEU A 106 49.21 -10.19 -13.10
C LEU A 106 49.63 -11.09 -11.93
N SER A 107 49.61 -10.55 -10.72
CA SER A 107 49.79 -11.34 -9.50
C SER A 107 48.62 -12.30 -9.29
N PHE A 108 48.82 -13.32 -8.45
CA PHE A 108 47.74 -14.23 -8.06
C PHE A 108 46.58 -13.49 -7.37
N GLU A 109 46.91 -12.51 -6.52
CA GLU A 109 45.93 -11.67 -5.83
C GLU A 109 45.11 -10.82 -6.80
N GLU A 110 45.74 -10.22 -7.82
CA GLU A 110 45.05 -9.45 -8.85
C GLU A 110 44.11 -10.34 -9.69
N GLN A 111 44.54 -11.56 -10.03
CA GLN A 111 43.69 -12.52 -10.74
C GLN A 111 42.49 -12.96 -9.90
N GLN A 112 42.70 -13.20 -8.60
CA GLN A 112 41.63 -13.56 -7.67
C GLN A 112 40.65 -12.40 -7.47
N GLU A 113 41.14 -11.16 -7.37
CA GLU A 113 40.33 -9.95 -7.28
C GLU A 113 39.41 -9.83 -8.50
N ILE A 114 39.97 -9.92 -9.72
CA ILE A 114 39.20 -9.83 -10.97
C ILE A 114 38.13 -10.94 -11.04
N HIS A 115 38.49 -12.17 -10.67
CA HIS A 115 37.53 -13.28 -10.64
C HIS A 115 36.41 -13.03 -9.63
N ARG A 116 36.74 -12.57 -8.41
CA ARG A 116 35.75 -12.23 -7.38
C ARG A 116 34.78 -11.16 -7.87
N LEU A 117 35.32 -10.04 -8.38
CA LEU A 117 34.52 -8.91 -8.85
C LEU A 117 33.59 -9.32 -10.00
N THR A 118 34.09 -10.09 -10.97
CA THR A 118 33.28 -10.55 -12.10
C THR A 118 32.17 -11.51 -11.66
N ALA A 119 32.47 -12.42 -10.72
CA ALA A 119 31.47 -13.32 -10.16
C ALA A 119 30.40 -12.57 -9.36
N GLU A 120 30.80 -11.57 -8.57
CA GLU A 120 29.91 -10.73 -7.79
C GLU A 120 29.00 -9.87 -8.68
N GLN A 121 29.57 -9.24 -9.71
CA GLN A 121 28.82 -8.48 -10.72
C GLN A 121 27.76 -9.34 -11.39
N LYS A 122 28.12 -10.57 -11.77
CA LYS A 122 27.18 -11.52 -12.37
C LYS A 122 26.08 -11.91 -11.38
N ALA A 123 26.42 -12.22 -10.15
CA ALA A 123 25.44 -12.61 -9.13
C ALA A 123 24.44 -11.48 -8.84
N LEU A 124 24.92 -10.23 -8.73
CA LEU A 124 24.07 -9.05 -8.53
C LEU A 124 23.20 -8.75 -9.76
N SER A 125 23.73 -8.91 -10.97
CA SER A 125 22.97 -8.76 -12.22
C SER A 125 21.86 -9.81 -12.33
N ASP A 126 22.18 -11.09 -12.10
CA ASP A 126 21.20 -12.18 -12.11
C ASP A 126 20.13 -11.96 -11.01
N GLN A 127 20.50 -11.41 -9.85
CA GLN A 127 19.55 -11.05 -8.79
C GLN A 127 18.62 -9.89 -9.21
N LEU A 128 19.17 -8.86 -9.86
CA LEU A 128 18.41 -7.71 -10.35
C LEU A 128 17.40 -8.12 -11.44
N GLU A 129 17.81 -8.97 -12.38
CA GLU A 129 16.95 -9.52 -13.43
C GLU A 129 15.76 -10.29 -12.85
N ARG A 130 15.99 -11.12 -11.82
CA ARG A 130 14.91 -11.85 -11.13
C ARG A 130 13.90 -10.92 -10.48
N LEU A 131 14.37 -9.83 -9.86
CA LEU A 131 13.47 -8.83 -9.27
C LEU A 131 12.67 -8.07 -10.32
N GLN A 132 13.28 -7.74 -11.46
CA GLN A 132 12.57 -7.10 -12.57
C GLN A 132 11.54 -8.03 -13.20
N ALA A 133 11.88 -9.31 -13.42
CA ALA A 133 10.95 -10.30 -13.94
C ALA A 133 9.72 -10.47 -13.05
N ASN A 134 9.90 -10.44 -11.72
CA ASN A 134 8.77 -10.48 -10.79
C ASN A 134 7.88 -9.24 -10.89
N CYS A 135 8.46 -8.06 -11.13
CA CYS A 135 7.69 -6.81 -11.27
C CYS A 135 6.73 -6.87 -12.49
N PHE A 136 7.17 -7.42 -13.62
CA PHE A 136 6.35 -7.55 -14.83
C PHE A 136 5.28 -8.66 -14.79
N LEU A 137 5.27 -9.51 -13.76
CA LEU A 137 4.24 -10.54 -13.59
C LEU A 137 3.00 -10.02 -12.84
N TYR A 138 3.07 -8.81 -12.26
CA TYR A 138 1.99 -8.19 -11.48
C TYR A 138 1.42 -6.92 -12.13
N GLU A 139 1.87 -6.55 -13.34
CA GLU A 139 1.21 -5.59 -14.25
C GLU A 139 0.25 -6.30 -15.21
#